data_AF-A0A349R0A4-F1
#
_entry.id   AF-A0A349R0A4-F1
#
_cell.length_a   1.000
_cell.length_b   1.000
_cell.length_c   1.000
_cell.angle_alpha   90.00
_cell.angle_beta   90.00
_cell.angle_gamma   90.00
#
_symmetry.space_group_name_H-M   'P 1'
#
loop_
_entity.id
_entity.type
_entity.pdbx_description
1 polymer ?
#
loop_
_entity_poly.entity_id
_entity_poly.type
_entity_poly.pdbx_seq_one_letter_code
_entity_poly.pdbx_strand_id
1 'polypeptide(L)'
;MYESDLIKKHQPYYNRAQRRTYYGFGLYLAVNPSGYQVLQVETLDPEREELMTFSSYQEGREQLFHIVEAYQLCQKINKLQTYTKHCFQYMLKTCKGACIAQELPEDYNRRVQEFVVSSELPLGEIFLEFLGRNPNEKGLVYLLDGRYKGFGYCNKRVSSEKKKREAIVFKAEN
;
A
#
# COMPACT_ATOMS: atom_id res chain seq x y z
N MET A 1 20.04 -28.11 25.95
CA MET A 1 18.89 -28.73 25.27
C MET A 1 17.82 -28.93 26.34
N TYR A 2 17.08 -27.87 26.73
CA TYR A 2 15.67 -27.71 26.36
C TYR A 2 15.12 -26.32 26.80
N GLU A 3 15.88 -25.24 26.63
CA GLU A 3 15.46 -23.89 27.05
C GLU A 3 15.00 -22.99 25.88
N SER A 4 14.83 -23.56 24.67
CA SER A 4 14.40 -22.82 23.48
C SER A 4 12.90 -22.97 23.14
N ASP A 5 12.14 -23.76 23.90
CA ASP A 5 10.78 -24.17 23.53
C ASP A 5 9.65 -23.42 24.25
N LEU A 6 9.95 -22.62 25.28
CA LEU A 6 8.93 -21.88 26.02
C LEU A 6 8.74 -20.42 25.56
N ILE A 7 9.56 -19.93 24.62
CA ILE A 7 9.39 -18.61 24.00
C ILE A 7 8.29 -18.61 22.91
N LYS A 8 7.78 -19.78 22.50
CA LYS A 8 6.84 -19.93 21.37
C LYS A 8 5.35 -19.92 21.71
N LYS A 9 4.93 -19.80 22.97
CA LYS A 9 3.50 -20.04 23.34
C LYS A 9 2.70 -18.87 23.91
N HIS A 10 3.31 -17.73 24.23
CA HIS A 10 2.58 -16.60 24.83
C HIS A 10 3.03 -15.24 24.31
N GLN A 11 3.10 -15.05 22.99
CA GLN A 11 3.07 -13.70 22.42
C GLN A 11 1.65 -13.36 21.95
N PRO A 12 0.96 -12.40 22.57
CA PRO A 12 -0.21 -11.80 21.96
C PRO A 12 0.24 -11.08 20.67
N TYR A 13 -0.27 -11.57 19.54
CA TYR A 13 0.10 -11.21 18.16
C TYR A 13 -0.28 -9.77 17.74
N TYR A 14 -0.77 -8.93 18.68
CA TYR A 14 -1.20 -7.58 18.39
C TYR A 14 -0.96 -6.65 19.60
N ASN A 15 0.24 -6.09 19.73
CA ASN A 15 0.41 -4.64 19.96
C ASN A 15 1.87 -4.19 20.05
N ARG A 16 2.13 -3.07 19.35
CA ARG A 16 3.03 -1.94 19.66
C ARG A 16 4.47 -2.26 20.13
N ALA A 17 5.44 -1.88 19.29
CA ALA A 17 6.78 -1.36 19.66
C ALA A 17 8.07 -2.12 19.28
N GLN A 18 8.05 -3.35 18.72
CA GLN A 18 9.32 -4.10 18.62
C GLN A 18 9.59 -4.90 17.35
N ARG A 19 9.32 -4.28 16.20
CA ARG A 19 10.24 -4.32 15.06
C ARG A 19 10.31 -2.91 14.51
N ARG A 20 11.36 -2.17 14.86
CA ARG A 20 11.83 -1.06 14.02
C ARG A 20 12.27 -1.69 12.70
N THR A 21 11.34 -2.06 11.83
CA THR A 21 11.64 -2.01 10.40
C THR A 21 11.89 -0.53 10.17
N TYR A 22 13.17 -0.18 10.03
CA TYR A 22 13.61 1.16 9.72
C TYR A 22 13.10 1.45 8.31
N TYR A 23 11.84 1.91 8.20
CA TYR A 23 11.30 2.36 6.92
C TYR A 23 11.98 3.70 6.61
N GLY A 24 13.18 3.63 6.04
CA GLY A 24 14.01 4.79 5.75
C GLY A 24 13.64 5.47 4.44
N PHE A 25 12.69 4.91 3.68
CA PHE A 25 12.33 5.37 2.34
C PHE A 25 10.82 5.44 2.15
N GLY A 26 10.35 6.46 1.42
CA GLY A 26 8.96 6.68 1.06
C GLY A 26 8.78 6.88 -0.44
N LEU A 27 7.60 6.51 -0.96
CA LEU A 27 7.16 6.86 -2.30
C LEU A 27 6.41 8.17 -2.26
N TYR A 28 6.84 9.16 -3.04
CA TYR A 28 6.20 10.48 -3.10
C TYR A 28 5.68 10.79 -4.48
N LEU A 29 4.61 11.58 -4.49
CA LEU A 29 4.07 12.21 -5.69
C LEU A 29 4.66 13.62 -5.83
N ALA A 30 5.27 13.90 -6.97
CA ALA A 30 5.74 15.23 -7.35
C ALA A 30 5.15 15.62 -8.71
N VAL A 31 5.21 16.89 -9.09
CA VAL A 31 4.81 17.35 -10.43
C VAL A 31 6.02 17.92 -11.13
N ASN A 32 6.27 17.50 -12.38
CA ASN A 32 7.36 18.05 -13.18
C ASN A 32 6.95 19.40 -13.83
N PRO A 33 7.92 20.20 -14.32
CA PRO A 33 7.62 21.48 -14.97
C PRO A 33 6.74 21.36 -16.23
N SER A 34 6.65 20.17 -16.81
CA SER A 34 5.82 19.87 -17.99
C SER A 34 4.40 19.42 -17.62
N GLY A 35 4.02 19.42 -16.33
CA GLY A 35 2.68 19.09 -15.84
C GLY A 35 2.40 17.60 -15.59
N TYR A 36 3.41 16.73 -15.70
CA TYR A 36 3.26 15.30 -15.42
C TYR A 36 3.54 15.01 -13.95
N GLN A 37 2.69 14.18 -13.36
CA GLN A 37 2.90 13.62 -12.03
C GLN A 37 4.05 12.59 -12.05
N VAL A 38 4.88 12.59 -11.03
CA VAL A 38 6.10 11.81 -10.95
C VAL A 38 6.14 11.10 -9.61
N LEU A 39 6.19 9.76 -9.67
CA LEU A 39 6.39 8.91 -8.51
C LEU A 39 7.89 8.73 -8.28
N GLN A 40 8.36 9.04 -7.07
CA GLN A 40 9.78 8.97 -6.72
C GLN A 40 9.96 8.32 -5.36
N VAL A 41 10.93 7.41 -5.28
CA VAL A 41 11.37 6.82 -4.01
C VAL A 41 12.46 7.72 -3.44
N GLU A 42 12.18 8.32 -2.30
CA GLU A 42 13.12 9.20 -1.60
C GLU A 42 13.28 8.72 -0.14
N THR A 43 14.21 9.30 0.60
CA THR A 43 14.28 9.05 2.05
C THR A 43 12.98 9.49 2.73
N LEU A 44 12.60 8.79 3.78
CA LEU A 44 11.40 9.12 4.54
C LEU A 44 11.56 10.52 5.15
N ASP A 45 10.60 11.38 4.90
CA ASP A 45 10.61 12.79 5.24
C ASP A 45 9.31 13.11 5.98
N PRO A 46 9.34 13.34 7.30
CA PRO A 46 8.13 13.43 8.12
C PRO A 46 7.26 14.65 7.82
N GLU A 47 7.76 15.59 7.03
CA GLU A 47 7.03 16.79 6.61
C GLU A 47 6.30 16.61 5.27
N ARG A 48 6.54 15.49 4.57
CA ARG A 48 5.94 15.18 3.27
C ARG A 48 5.00 14.00 3.38
N GLU A 49 3.88 14.06 2.67
CA GLU A 49 2.94 12.95 2.59
C GLU A 49 3.46 11.88 1.63
N GLU A 50 3.81 10.72 2.18
CA GLU A 50 4.20 9.53 1.43
C GLU A 50 2.98 8.68 1.03
N LEU A 51 3.02 8.10 -0.17
CA LEU A 51 2.03 7.14 -0.64
C LEU A 51 2.27 5.73 -0.05
N MET A 52 3.54 5.35 0.08
CA MET A 52 3.97 4.05 0.60
C MET A 52 5.35 4.14 1.25
N THR A 53 5.63 3.29 2.23
CA THR A 53 6.93 3.23 2.94
C THR A 53 7.65 1.92 2.67
N PHE A 54 8.98 1.96 2.53
CA PHE A 54 9.82 0.79 2.26
C PHE A 54 10.99 0.67 3.23
N SER A 55 11.41 -0.57 3.48
CA SER A 55 12.53 -0.88 4.37
C SER A 55 13.89 -0.61 3.71
N SER A 56 13.94 -0.63 2.38
CA SER A 56 15.13 -0.40 1.56
C SER A 56 14.78 0.41 0.31
N TYR A 57 15.74 1.21 -0.16
CA TYR A 57 15.63 1.92 -1.43
C TYR A 57 15.42 0.94 -2.61
N GLN A 58 16.05 -0.23 -2.57
CA GLN A 58 15.95 -1.22 -3.63
C GLN A 58 14.54 -1.82 -3.70
N GLU A 59 13.96 -2.15 -2.54
CA GLU A 59 12.58 -2.60 -2.41
C GLU A 59 11.61 -1.56 -2.97
N GLY A 60 11.79 -0.29 -2.61
CA GLY A 60 10.97 0.80 -3.14
C GLY A 60 11.09 0.95 -4.65
N ARG A 61 12.30 0.80 -5.22
CA ARG A 61 12.50 0.85 -6.68
C ARG A 61 11.85 -0.32 -7.40
N GLU A 62 11.94 -1.54 -6.86
CA GLU A 62 11.27 -2.71 -7.43
C GLU A 62 9.75 -2.54 -7.40
N GLN A 63 9.19 -2.04 -6.29
CA GLN A 63 7.77 -1.73 -6.20
C GLN A 63 7.34 -0.63 -7.18
N LEU A 64 8.11 0.46 -7.27
CA LEU A 64 7.88 1.51 -8.26
C LEU A 64 7.93 0.96 -9.70
N PHE A 65 8.83 0.02 -9.98
CA PHE A 65 8.89 -0.63 -11.29
C PHE A 65 7.61 -1.42 -11.60
N HIS A 66 7.12 -2.23 -10.65
CA HIS A 66 5.86 -2.96 -10.81
C HIS A 66 4.66 -2.05 -10.99
N ILE A 67 4.58 -0.94 -10.26
CA ILE A 67 3.52 0.07 -10.41
C ILE A 67 3.57 0.68 -11.81
N VAL A 68 4.76 1.05 -12.25
CA VAL A 68 4.96 1.65 -13.58
C VAL A 68 4.59 0.67 -14.70
N GLU A 69 4.84 -0.63 -14.54
CA GLU A 69 4.37 -1.65 -15.47
C GLU A 69 2.84 -1.85 -15.42
N ALA A 70 2.27 -1.97 -14.22
CA ALA A 70 0.84 -2.22 -14.02
C ALA A 70 -0.04 -1.09 -14.56
N TYR A 71 0.37 0.17 -14.34
CA TYR A 71 -0.36 1.36 -14.78
C TYR A 71 0.16 1.93 -16.10
N GLN A 72 1.07 1.22 -16.78
CA GLN A 72 1.69 1.60 -18.05
C GLN A 72 2.32 3.01 -18.02
N LEU A 73 2.83 3.43 -16.86
CA LEU A 73 3.42 4.74 -16.66
C LEU A 73 4.80 4.82 -17.34
N CYS A 74 5.37 6.02 -17.42
CA CYS A 74 6.65 6.20 -18.09
C CYS A 74 7.81 6.06 -17.10
N GLN A 75 8.66 5.04 -17.29
CA GLN A 75 9.88 4.85 -16.48
C GLN A 75 10.82 6.06 -16.47
N LYS A 76 10.90 6.81 -17.59
CA LYS A 76 11.76 8.00 -17.70
C LYS A 76 11.21 9.18 -16.91
N ILE A 77 9.89 9.38 -16.89
CA ILE A 77 9.25 10.42 -16.07
C ILE A 77 9.45 10.10 -14.59
N ASN A 78 9.15 8.85 -14.19
CA ASN A 78 9.32 8.36 -12.81
C ASN A 78 10.78 8.13 -12.38
N LYS A 79 11.76 8.62 -13.16
CA LYS A 79 13.21 8.55 -12.88
C LYS A 79 13.75 7.14 -12.57
N LEU A 80 13.04 6.07 -12.97
CA LEU A 80 13.48 4.69 -12.75
C LEU A 80 14.73 4.36 -13.57
N GLN A 81 14.80 4.90 -14.78
CA GLN A 81 15.90 4.70 -15.72
C GLN A 81 16.23 6.00 -16.47
N THR A 82 17.52 6.28 -16.60
CA THR A 82 18.06 7.42 -17.32
C THR A 82 18.25 7.07 -18.80
N TYR A 83 17.20 7.25 -19.60
CA TYR A 83 17.30 7.11 -21.06
C TYR A 83 17.44 8.44 -21.77
N THR A 84 18.40 8.54 -22.69
CA THR A 84 18.73 9.77 -23.42
C THR A 84 17.59 10.20 -24.36
N LYS A 85 16.95 9.27 -25.06
CA LYS A 85 15.89 9.59 -26.06
C LYS A 85 14.50 9.20 -25.58
N HIS A 86 14.19 7.90 -25.53
CA HIS A 86 12.85 7.37 -25.22
C HIS A 86 12.95 6.27 -24.15
N CYS A 87 11.91 6.03 -23.36
CA CYS A 87 11.91 4.94 -22.39
C CYS A 87 11.88 3.55 -23.09
N PHE A 88 12.43 2.51 -22.46
CA PHE A 88 12.46 1.16 -23.04
C PHE A 88 11.05 0.61 -23.34
N GLN A 89 10.07 0.92 -22.48
CA GLN A 89 8.66 0.58 -22.70
C GLN A 89 8.06 1.24 -23.96
N TYR A 90 8.59 2.39 -24.40
CA TYR A 90 8.16 2.99 -25.67
C TYR A 90 8.66 2.17 -26.87
N MET A 91 9.88 1.62 -26.80
CA MET A 91 10.35 0.66 -27.82
C MET A 91 9.49 -0.61 -27.86
N LEU A 92 9.00 -1.05 -26.70
CA LEU A 92 8.09 -2.19 -26.59
C LEU A 92 6.61 -1.85 -26.88
N LYS A 93 6.29 -0.60 -27.27
CA LYS A 93 4.92 -0.08 -27.49
C LYS A 93 3.98 -0.21 -26.28
N THR A 94 4.52 -0.40 -25.07
CA THR A 94 3.75 -0.51 -23.82
C THR A 94 3.62 0.83 -23.10
N CYS A 95 4.41 1.85 -23.49
CA CYS A 95 4.29 3.22 -23.01
C CYS A 95 3.73 4.13 -24.12
N LYS A 96 2.78 5.00 -23.75
CA LYS A 96 2.11 5.96 -24.64
C LYS A 96 2.97 7.17 -25.05
N GLY A 97 4.25 7.22 -24.65
CA GLY A 97 5.16 8.27 -25.10
C GLY A 97 5.10 9.57 -24.31
N ALA A 98 4.72 9.55 -23.02
CA ALA A 98 4.77 10.73 -22.15
C ALA A 98 6.17 11.38 -22.11
N CYS A 99 7.26 10.61 -22.15
CA CYS A 99 8.63 11.16 -22.18
C CYS A 99 9.02 11.89 -23.47
N ILE A 100 8.24 11.77 -24.53
CA ILE A 100 8.41 12.50 -25.80
C ILE A 100 7.24 13.45 -26.07
N ALA A 101 6.42 13.74 -25.05
CA ALA A 101 5.25 14.58 -25.14
C ALA A 101 4.23 14.14 -26.22
N GLN A 102 4.20 12.85 -26.55
CA GLN A 102 3.14 12.28 -27.41
C GLN A 102 1.85 12.02 -26.62
N GLU A 103 1.97 11.76 -25.32
CA GLU A 103 0.84 11.63 -24.41
C GLU A 103 0.59 12.97 -23.72
N LEU A 104 -0.66 13.39 -23.61
CA LEU A 104 -1.01 14.58 -22.84
C LEU A 104 -0.80 14.35 -21.34
N PRO A 105 -0.37 15.38 -20.58
CA PRO A 105 -0.19 15.27 -19.14
C PRO A 105 -1.49 14.86 -18.43
N GLU A 106 -2.65 15.25 -18.95
CA GLU A 106 -3.96 14.88 -18.40
C GLU A 106 -4.24 13.37 -18.47
N ASP A 107 -4.00 12.73 -19.63
CA ASP A 107 -4.18 11.27 -19.80
C ASP A 107 -3.20 10.48 -18.94
N TYR A 108 -1.96 10.97 -18.87
CA TYR A 108 -0.93 10.39 -18.04
C TYR A 108 -1.27 10.49 -16.55
N ASN A 109 -1.62 11.69 -16.09
CA ASN A 109 -1.94 11.96 -14.68
C ASN A 109 -3.16 11.18 -14.24
N ARG A 110 -4.14 10.96 -15.11
CA ARG A 110 -5.31 10.11 -14.79
C ARG A 110 -4.88 8.72 -14.32
N ARG A 111 -3.90 8.10 -14.99
CA ARG A 111 -3.40 6.77 -14.62
C ARG A 111 -2.57 6.78 -13.34
N VAL A 112 -1.82 7.86 -13.11
CA VAL A 112 -1.13 8.07 -11.83
C VAL A 112 -2.15 8.22 -10.71
N GLN A 113 -3.25 8.95 -10.93
CA GLN A 113 -4.33 9.08 -9.95
C GLN A 113 -5.04 7.76 -9.69
N GLU A 114 -5.27 6.91 -10.70
CA GLU A 114 -5.79 5.56 -10.47
C GLU A 114 -4.88 4.75 -9.54
N PHE A 115 -3.56 4.86 -9.71
CA PHE A 115 -2.61 4.27 -8.78
C PHE A 115 -2.71 4.90 -7.38
N VAL A 116 -2.71 6.23 -7.27
CA VAL A 116 -2.78 6.93 -5.97
C VAL A 116 -4.02 6.48 -5.19
N VAL A 117 -5.20 6.53 -5.82
CA VAL A 117 -6.47 6.08 -5.24
C VAL A 117 -6.44 4.60 -4.87
N SER A 118 -5.74 3.75 -5.64
CA SER A 118 -5.56 2.34 -5.30
C SER A 118 -4.56 2.08 -4.15
N SER A 119 -3.58 2.97 -4.00
CA SER A 119 -2.47 2.86 -3.04
C SER A 119 -2.81 3.48 -1.69
N GLU A 120 -3.71 4.45 -1.68
CA GLU A 120 -4.48 4.83 -0.52
C GLU A 120 -5.22 3.57 -0.07
N LEU A 121 -4.59 2.80 0.82
CA LEU A 121 -5.22 1.75 1.62
C LEU A 121 -6.64 2.24 1.92
N PRO A 122 -7.71 1.49 1.59
CA PRO A 122 -9.04 2.07 1.54
C PRO A 122 -9.29 2.90 2.79
N LEU A 123 -9.25 4.22 2.65
CA LEU A 123 -9.52 5.14 3.74
C LEU A 123 -11.00 4.96 4.00
N GLY A 124 -11.29 4.13 5.00
CA GLY A 124 -12.59 3.52 5.12
C GLY A 124 -12.60 2.33 6.06
N GLU A 125 -13.77 1.72 6.13
CA GLU A 125 -14.08 0.63 7.04
C GLU A 125 -13.82 -0.71 6.40
N ILE A 126 -12.78 -1.40 6.84
CA ILE A 126 -12.44 -2.71 6.31
C ILE A 126 -12.70 -3.76 7.40
N PHE A 127 -13.46 -4.78 7.02
CA PHE A 127 -13.66 -5.98 7.83
C PHE A 127 -12.88 -7.14 7.20
N LEU A 128 -11.78 -7.55 7.82
CA LEU A 128 -11.07 -8.76 7.43
C LEU A 128 -11.74 -9.97 8.07
N GLU A 129 -12.18 -10.93 7.25
CA GLU A 129 -12.87 -12.14 7.69
C GLU A 129 -11.87 -13.30 7.82
N PHE A 130 -11.86 -13.95 8.98
CA PHE A 130 -11.01 -15.10 9.29
C PHE A 130 -11.85 -16.32 9.68
N LEU A 131 -11.25 -17.51 9.64
CA LEU A 131 -11.86 -18.71 10.18
C LEU A 131 -12.18 -18.50 11.67
N GLY A 132 -13.46 -18.64 12.04
CA GLY A 132 -13.91 -18.51 13.41
C GLY A 132 -13.52 -19.72 14.26
N ARG A 133 -13.72 -19.60 15.57
CA ARG A 133 -13.40 -20.66 16.55
C ARG A 133 -14.22 -21.93 16.32
N ASN A 134 -15.42 -21.77 15.78
CA ASN A 134 -16.31 -22.85 15.40
C ASN A 134 -16.60 -22.82 13.90
N PRO A 135 -16.94 -23.96 13.27
CA PRO A 135 -17.26 -24.02 11.83
C PRO A 135 -18.46 -23.15 11.42
N ASN A 136 -19.33 -22.79 12.38
CA ASN A 136 -20.49 -21.91 12.18
C ASN A 136 -20.19 -20.42 12.42
N GLU A 137 -18.98 -20.07 12.82
CA GLU A 137 -18.57 -18.71 13.14
C GLU A 137 -17.43 -18.25 12.22
N LYS A 138 -17.32 -16.94 12.06
CA LYS A 138 -16.23 -16.25 11.39
C LYS A 138 -15.65 -15.18 12.32
N GLY A 139 -14.33 -15.11 12.36
CA GLY A 139 -13.61 -14.02 13.01
C GLY A 139 -13.66 -12.78 12.12
N LEU A 140 -13.75 -11.61 12.73
CA LEU A 140 -13.75 -10.32 12.06
C LEU A 140 -12.68 -9.44 12.70
N VAL A 141 -11.82 -8.83 11.89
CA VAL A 141 -10.94 -7.74 12.32
C VAL A 141 -11.40 -6.47 11.64
N TYR A 142 -11.59 -5.42 12.43
CA TYR A 142 -12.02 -4.11 11.96
C TYR A 142 -10.83 -3.15 11.90
N LEU A 143 -10.58 -2.68 10.69
CA LEU A 143 -9.62 -1.65 10.38
C LEU A 143 -10.41 -0.40 9.96
N LEU A 144 -10.08 0.73 10.55
CA LEU A 144 -10.56 2.03 10.08
C LEU A 144 -9.34 2.85 9.70
N ASP A 145 -9.28 3.32 8.47
CA ASP A 145 -8.20 4.22 8.02
C ASP A 145 -6.82 3.54 8.16
N GLY A 146 -6.75 2.25 7.80
CA GLY A 146 -5.55 1.43 7.99
C GLY A 146 -5.18 1.14 9.45
N ARG A 147 -5.89 1.70 10.45
CA ARG A 147 -5.63 1.47 11.88
C ARG A 147 -6.53 0.38 12.43
N TYR A 148 -5.94 -0.56 13.16
CA TYR A 148 -6.68 -1.57 13.92
C TYR A 148 -7.57 -0.91 14.96
N LYS A 149 -8.89 -1.12 14.85
CA LYS A 149 -9.88 -0.61 15.80
C LYS A 149 -10.44 -1.70 16.70
N GLY A 150 -10.43 -2.94 16.24
CA GLY A 150 -10.95 -4.04 17.03
C GLY A 150 -11.05 -5.38 16.33
N PHE A 151 -11.49 -6.37 17.10
CA PHE A 151 -11.81 -7.70 16.61
C PHE A 151 -13.11 -8.22 17.21
N GLY A 152 -13.75 -9.15 16.52
CA GLY A 152 -15.04 -9.72 16.88
C GLY A 152 -15.26 -11.09 16.26
N TYR A 153 -16.37 -11.73 16.63
CA TYR A 153 -16.81 -12.99 16.03
C TYR A 153 -18.27 -12.86 15.65
N CYS A 154 -18.63 -13.32 14.46
CA CYS A 154 -20.01 -13.32 14.00
C CYS A 154 -20.36 -14.65 13.35
N ASN A 155 -21.64 -14.98 13.29
CA ASN A 155 -22.08 -16.18 12.58
C ASN A 155 -21.79 -16.04 11.08
N LYS A 156 -21.38 -17.11 10.41
CA LYS A 156 -21.11 -17.11 8.95
C LYS A 156 -22.27 -16.57 8.12
N ARG A 157 -23.51 -16.72 8.60
CA ARG A 157 -24.74 -16.24 7.94
C ARG A 157 -24.92 -14.72 7.93
N VAL A 158 -24.10 -13.96 8.65
CA VAL A 158 -24.24 -12.52 8.74
C VAL A 158 -23.40 -11.82 7.67
N SER A 159 -24.08 -11.27 6.66
CA SER A 159 -23.45 -10.47 5.59
C SER A 159 -23.59 -8.94 5.79
N SER A 160 -24.46 -8.48 6.69
CA SER A 160 -24.72 -7.05 6.91
C SER A 160 -23.62 -6.36 7.72
N GLU A 161 -23.06 -5.29 7.18
CA GLU A 161 -21.96 -4.50 7.78
C GLU A 161 -22.35 -3.90 9.15
N LYS A 162 -23.61 -3.50 9.33
CA LYS A 162 -24.15 -2.96 10.59
C LYS A 162 -24.06 -3.97 11.75
N LYS A 163 -24.35 -5.26 11.46
CA LYS A 163 -24.25 -6.36 12.44
C LYS A 163 -22.79 -6.79 12.68
N LYS A 164 -21.92 -6.66 11.66
CA LYS A 164 -20.47 -6.89 11.82
C LYS A 164 -19.86 -5.87 12.78
N ARG A 165 -20.28 -4.59 12.72
CA ARG A 165 -19.87 -3.54 13.67
C ARG A 165 -20.28 -3.84 15.12
N GLU A 166 -21.51 -4.27 15.35
CA GLU A 166 -22.01 -4.62 16.69
C GLU A 166 -21.28 -5.83 17.30
N ALA A 167 -20.76 -6.73 16.47
CA ALA A 167 -20.03 -7.91 16.90
C ALA A 167 -18.55 -7.65 17.28
N ILE A 168 -18.04 -6.43 17.10
CA ILE A 168 -16.68 -6.06 17.51
C ILE A 168 -16.66 -5.85 19.02
N VAL A 169 -15.91 -6.72 19.72
CA VAL A 169 -15.90 -6.78 21.19
C VAL A 169 -14.81 -5.90 21.79
N PHE A 170 -13.69 -5.72 21.08
CA PHE A 170 -12.56 -4.95 21.58
C PHE A 170 -12.46 -3.63 20.82
N LYS A 171 -12.87 -2.51 21.42
CA LYS A 171 -12.50 -1.17 20.93
C LYS A 171 -11.12 -0.88 21.51
N ALA A 172 -10.11 -0.75 20.65
CA ALA A 172 -8.83 -0.22 21.11
C ALA A 172 -9.04 1.25 21.53
N GLU A 173 -9.15 1.50 22.84
CA GLU A 173 -9.00 2.84 23.40
C GLU A 173 -7.52 3.27 23.24
N ASN A 174 -7.35 4.45 22.63
CA ASN A 174 -6.16 5.29 22.40
C ASN A 174 -4.74 4.68 22.52
#